data_AF-A0A514CQ57-F1
#
_entry.id   AF-A0A514CQ57-F1
#
_cell.length_a   1.000
_cell.length_b   1.000
_cell.length_c   1.000
_cell.angle_alpha   90.00
_cell.angle_beta   90.00
_cell.angle_gamma   90.00
#
_symmetry.space_group_name_H-M   'P 1'
#
loop_
_entity.id
_entity.type
_entity.pdbx_description
1 polymer ?
#
loop_
_entity_poly.entity_id
_entity_poly.type
_entity_poly.pdbx_seq_one_letter_code
_entity_poly.pdbx_strand_id
1 'polypeptide(L)'
;MKLIKNFLFLLLSFAFGLSAYAIELDEATRTVPLDSSGNSVVLTAEQVKRGKRLFNASCGSCHTGGITKTNPNVGLDIDALSLATPNRANIQGLVDYLKNPTTYDGLESIAEVHPSIASADIFPKMRSLSEEDLFAIAGHILIQPQIISEKWGGGKIYY
;
A
#
# COMPACT_ATOMS: atom_id res chain seq x y z
N MET A 1 14.12 48.83 22.46
CA MET A 1 13.00 48.84 21.48
C MET A 1 13.01 47.67 20.50
N LYS A 2 14.16 47.25 19.92
CA LYS A 2 14.24 46.06 19.03
C LYS A 2 13.86 44.73 19.72
N LEU A 3 14.29 44.51 20.98
CA LEU A 3 13.98 43.28 21.73
C LEU A 3 12.46 43.08 21.95
N ILE A 4 11.73 44.17 22.28
CA ILE A 4 10.29 44.15 22.51
C ILE A 4 9.53 43.86 21.21
N LYS A 5 10.00 44.42 20.07
CA LYS A 5 9.44 44.12 18.75
C LYS A 5 9.60 42.64 18.36
N ASN A 6 10.77 42.06 18.63
CA ASN A 6 11.03 40.65 18.34
C ASN A 6 10.22 39.71 19.25
N PHE A 7 10.02 40.10 20.52
CA PHE A 7 9.20 39.34 21.46
C PHE A 7 7.71 39.39 21.08
N LEU A 8 7.23 40.57 20.64
CA LEU A 8 5.85 40.75 20.17
C LEU A 8 5.58 39.97 18.87
N PHE A 9 6.58 39.89 17.97
CA PHE A 9 6.48 39.11 16.72
C PHE A 9 6.43 37.60 16.98
N LEU A 10 7.18 37.12 17.98
CA LEU A 10 7.18 35.71 18.40
C LEU A 10 5.84 35.32 19.07
N LEU A 11 5.29 36.19 19.91
CA LEU A 11 3.97 36.00 20.55
C LEU A 11 2.82 36.01 19.54
N LEU A 12 2.90 36.86 18.51
CA LEU A 12 1.90 36.91 17.45
C LEU A 12 1.92 35.62 16.61
N SER A 13 3.09 35.02 16.40
CA SER A 13 3.24 33.75 15.66
C SER A 13 2.64 32.54 16.40
N PHE A 14 2.56 32.58 17.74
CA PHE A 14 1.96 31.53 18.56
C PHE A 14 0.45 31.70 18.73
N ALA A 15 -0.07 32.93 18.61
CA ALA A 15 -1.49 33.24 18.74
C ALA A 15 -2.34 32.82 17.52
N PHE A 16 -1.73 32.58 16.37
CA PHE A 16 -2.39 32.10 15.15
C PHE A 16 -2.03 30.64 14.85
N GLY A 17 -2.32 29.75 15.79
CA GLY A 17 -2.39 28.31 15.50
C GLY A 17 -3.59 28.04 14.58
N LEU A 18 -3.39 28.11 13.26
CA LEU A 18 -4.40 27.69 12.30
C LEU A 18 -4.70 26.21 12.54
N SER A 19 -5.95 25.90 12.85
CA SER A 19 -6.42 24.51 12.89
C SER A 19 -6.31 23.93 11.49
N ALA A 20 -5.43 22.95 11.30
CA ALA A 20 -5.35 22.21 10.05
C ALA A 20 -6.49 21.19 10.04
N TYR A 21 -7.49 21.40 9.19
CA TYR A 21 -8.50 20.39 8.89
C TYR A 21 -7.92 19.43 7.86
N ALA A 22 -7.59 18.21 8.27
CA ALA A 22 -7.28 17.15 7.33
C ALA A 22 -8.60 16.61 6.75
N ILE A 23 -8.69 16.56 5.41
CA ILE A 23 -9.74 15.77 4.76
C ILE A 23 -9.39 14.30 5.01
N GLU A 24 -10.24 13.60 5.77
CA GLU A 24 -10.12 12.16 5.92
C GLU A 24 -10.56 11.46 4.64
N LEU A 25 -9.95 10.30 4.35
CA LEU A 25 -10.40 9.43 3.27
C LEU A 25 -11.81 8.92 3.60
N ASP A 26 -12.77 9.26 2.74
CA ASP A 26 -14.14 8.78 2.89
C ASP A 26 -14.25 7.26 2.75
N GLU A 27 -15.40 6.70 3.13
CA GLU A 27 -15.63 5.26 3.07
C GLU A 27 -15.62 4.73 1.62
N ALA A 28 -16.08 5.54 0.66
CA ALA A 28 -16.07 5.18 -0.75
C ALA A 28 -14.64 4.90 -1.23
N THR A 29 -13.71 5.81 -0.96
CA THR A 29 -12.29 5.67 -1.29
C THR A 29 -11.63 4.53 -0.52
N ARG A 30 -12.11 4.21 0.70
CA ARG A 30 -11.59 3.10 1.52
C ARG A 30 -12.22 1.75 1.19
N THR A 31 -13.19 1.70 0.29
CA THR A 31 -13.85 0.47 -0.12
C THR A 31 -13.01 -0.24 -1.19
N VAL A 32 -12.63 -1.49 -0.93
CA VAL A 32 -11.84 -2.32 -1.85
C VAL A 32 -12.48 -3.70 -2.06
N PRO A 33 -12.23 -4.37 -3.20
CA PRO A 33 -12.74 -5.73 -3.43
C PRO A 33 -12.18 -6.73 -2.41
N LEU A 34 -13.06 -7.47 -1.75
CA LEU A 34 -12.69 -8.47 -0.76
C LEU A 34 -12.33 -9.80 -1.42
N ASP A 35 -13.14 -10.25 -2.39
CA ASP A 35 -13.03 -11.55 -3.03
C ASP A 35 -13.49 -11.53 -4.50
N SER A 36 -13.38 -12.69 -5.17
CA SER A 36 -13.79 -12.86 -6.58
C SER A 36 -15.30 -13.01 -6.78
N SER A 37 -16.11 -13.04 -5.71
CA SER A 37 -17.58 -13.13 -5.79
C SER A 37 -18.24 -11.75 -5.90
N GLY A 38 -17.45 -10.67 -5.94
CA GLY A 38 -17.93 -9.29 -6.00
C GLY A 38 -18.18 -8.65 -4.63
N ASN A 39 -17.81 -9.31 -3.54
CA ASN A 39 -17.89 -8.70 -2.21
C ASN A 39 -16.83 -7.62 -2.05
N SER A 40 -17.13 -6.61 -1.23
CA SER A 40 -16.20 -5.53 -0.88
C SER A 40 -16.08 -5.36 0.62
N VAL A 41 -15.05 -4.64 1.04
CA VAL A 41 -14.79 -4.30 2.45
C VAL A 41 -14.34 -2.85 2.55
N VAL A 42 -14.79 -2.16 3.61
CA VAL A 42 -14.35 -0.80 3.93
C VAL A 42 -13.15 -0.88 4.87
N LEU A 43 -11.98 -0.45 4.42
CA LEU A 43 -10.79 -0.39 5.27
C LEU A 43 -10.96 0.70 6.34
N THR A 44 -10.61 0.42 7.58
CA THR A 44 -10.52 1.46 8.63
C THR A 44 -9.35 2.42 8.36
N ALA A 45 -9.42 3.65 8.88
CA ALA A 45 -8.30 4.59 8.77
C ALA A 45 -6.99 4.02 9.34
N GLU A 46 -7.07 3.24 10.41
CA GLU A 46 -5.91 2.56 11.00
C GLU A 46 -5.36 1.47 10.07
N GLN A 47 -6.21 0.68 9.41
CA GLN A 47 -5.77 -0.28 8.40
C GLN A 47 -5.07 0.39 7.21
N VAL A 48 -5.58 1.54 6.74
CA VAL A 48 -4.93 2.32 5.66
C VAL A 48 -3.53 2.78 6.08
N LYS A 49 -3.40 3.34 7.29
CA LYS A 49 -2.12 3.80 7.84
C LYS A 49 -1.15 2.64 8.06
N ARG A 50 -1.64 1.55 8.66
CA ARG A 50 -0.86 0.33 8.92
C ARG A 50 -0.37 -0.30 7.63
N GLY A 51 -1.24 -0.45 6.64
CA GLY A 51 -0.92 -1.00 5.32
C GLY A 51 0.19 -0.23 4.63
N LYS A 52 0.09 1.11 4.56
CA LYS A 52 1.15 1.96 3.99
C LYS A 52 2.49 1.78 4.71
N ARG A 53 2.48 1.76 6.04
CA ARG A 53 3.71 1.58 6.84
C ARG A 53 4.39 0.24 6.55
N LEU A 54 3.61 -0.84 6.57
CA LEU A 54 4.11 -2.20 6.36
C LEU A 54 4.58 -2.41 4.92
N PHE A 55 3.80 -1.95 3.94
CA PHE A 55 4.17 -2.01 2.53
C PHE A 55 5.51 -1.30 2.28
N ASN A 56 5.69 -0.09 2.80
CA ASN A 56 6.97 0.62 2.62
C ASN A 56 8.15 -0.09 3.29
N ALA A 57 7.93 -0.74 4.44
CA ALA A 57 8.99 -1.44 5.16
C ALA A 57 9.40 -2.78 4.51
N SER A 58 8.42 -3.52 3.98
CA SER A 58 8.62 -4.89 3.48
C SER A 58 8.67 -4.98 1.95
N CYS A 59 7.88 -4.18 1.24
CA CYS A 59 7.69 -4.26 -0.21
C CYS A 59 8.31 -3.07 -0.96
N GLY A 60 8.41 -1.92 -0.30
CA GLY A 60 8.73 -0.62 -0.91
C GLY A 60 10.11 -0.54 -1.56
N SER A 61 11.06 -1.42 -1.24
CA SER A 61 12.35 -1.47 -1.93
C SER A 61 12.20 -1.81 -3.42
N CYS A 62 11.26 -2.68 -3.76
CA CYS A 62 11.01 -3.14 -5.13
C CYS A 62 9.73 -2.55 -5.73
N HIS A 63 8.72 -2.28 -4.90
CA HIS A 63 7.39 -1.84 -5.34
C HIS A 63 7.06 -0.38 -5.01
N THR A 64 8.06 0.49 -4.98
CA THR A 64 7.84 1.93 -4.77
C THR A 64 6.88 2.48 -5.83
N GLY A 65 5.75 3.06 -5.42
CA GLY A 65 4.77 3.62 -6.33
C GLY A 65 4.05 2.59 -7.23
N GLY A 66 4.02 1.31 -6.85
CA GLY A 66 3.23 0.28 -7.54
C GLY A 66 3.90 -0.39 -8.74
N ILE A 67 5.14 -0.01 -9.08
CA ILE A 67 5.94 -0.73 -10.11
C ILE A 67 6.57 -2.01 -9.53
N THR A 68 7.38 -2.71 -10.33
CA THR A 68 8.26 -3.79 -9.85
C THR A 68 9.66 -3.62 -10.45
N LYS A 69 10.63 -3.19 -9.65
CA LYS A 69 11.98 -2.84 -10.15
C LYS A 69 12.71 -4.03 -10.79
N THR A 70 12.54 -5.22 -10.26
CA THR A 70 13.21 -6.44 -10.72
C THR A 70 12.53 -7.08 -11.94
N ASN A 71 11.28 -6.72 -12.21
CA ASN A 71 10.53 -7.16 -13.39
C ASN A 71 9.47 -6.10 -13.78
N PRO A 72 9.85 -5.08 -14.56
CA PRO A 72 8.94 -3.98 -14.89
C PRO A 72 7.70 -4.37 -15.72
N ASN A 73 7.63 -5.60 -16.24
CA ASN A 73 6.49 -6.09 -17.00
C ASN A 73 5.29 -6.49 -16.11
N VAL A 74 5.50 -6.66 -14.80
CA VAL A 74 4.47 -7.12 -13.85
C VAL A 74 4.37 -6.12 -12.71
N GLY A 75 3.40 -5.21 -12.77
CA GLY A 75 3.13 -4.16 -11.78
C GLY A 75 2.11 -4.55 -10.72
N LEU A 76 1.81 -3.58 -9.83
CA LEU A 76 0.73 -3.65 -8.84
C LEU A 76 -0.47 -2.76 -9.22
N ASP A 77 -0.53 -2.29 -10.46
CA ASP A 77 -1.71 -1.62 -11.00
C ASP A 77 -2.88 -2.61 -11.12
N ILE A 78 -4.11 -2.07 -11.10
CA ILE A 78 -5.32 -2.90 -11.02
C ILE A 78 -5.49 -3.80 -12.25
N ASP A 79 -5.08 -3.32 -13.43
CA ASP A 79 -5.20 -4.07 -14.68
C ASP A 79 -4.28 -5.28 -14.65
N ALA A 80 -2.99 -5.11 -14.30
CA ALA A 80 -2.05 -6.21 -14.12
C ALA A 80 -2.52 -7.21 -13.06
N LEU A 81 -3.02 -6.75 -11.91
CA LEU A 81 -3.54 -7.64 -10.87
C LEU A 81 -4.78 -8.43 -11.34
N SER A 82 -5.64 -7.79 -12.13
CA SER A 82 -6.88 -8.41 -12.61
C SER A 82 -6.67 -9.46 -13.71
N LEU A 83 -5.58 -9.32 -14.47
CA LEU A 83 -5.20 -10.20 -15.59
C LEU A 83 -4.22 -11.31 -15.18
N ALA A 84 -3.73 -11.31 -13.94
CA ALA A 84 -2.97 -12.41 -13.38
C ALA A 84 -3.84 -13.67 -13.21
N THR A 85 -3.19 -14.85 -13.17
CA THR A 85 -3.83 -16.14 -12.90
C THR A 85 -3.32 -16.74 -11.60
N PRO A 86 -4.19 -17.03 -10.60
CA PRO A 86 -5.56 -16.52 -10.49
C PRO A 86 -5.60 -14.99 -10.36
N ASN A 87 -6.76 -14.39 -10.58
CA ASN A 87 -6.96 -12.94 -10.45
C ASN A 87 -6.58 -12.47 -9.05
N ARG A 88 -5.70 -11.46 -8.97
CA ARG A 88 -5.14 -10.90 -7.74
C ARG A 88 -5.71 -9.52 -7.39
N ALA A 89 -6.72 -9.02 -8.10
CA ALA A 89 -7.32 -7.70 -7.88
C ALA A 89 -8.36 -7.67 -6.73
N ASN A 90 -8.09 -8.40 -5.64
CA ASN A 90 -8.93 -8.45 -4.44
C ASN A 90 -8.10 -8.84 -3.20
N ILE A 91 -8.61 -8.56 -2.00
CA ILE A 91 -7.89 -8.80 -0.74
C ILE A 91 -7.48 -10.26 -0.60
N GLN A 92 -8.40 -11.21 -0.81
CA GLN A 92 -8.09 -12.64 -0.65
C GLN A 92 -7.00 -13.10 -1.62
N GLY A 93 -7.06 -12.67 -2.88
CA GLY A 93 -6.06 -13.01 -3.89
C GLY A 93 -4.66 -12.46 -3.57
N LEU A 94 -4.56 -11.25 -3.03
CA LEU A 94 -3.28 -10.68 -2.59
C LEU A 94 -2.77 -11.31 -1.30
N VAL A 95 -3.64 -11.58 -0.32
CA VAL A 95 -3.25 -12.28 0.91
C VAL A 95 -2.74 -13.68 0.59
N ASP A 96 -3.40 -14.40 -0.33
CA ASP A 96 -2.92 -15.68 -0.84
C ASP A 96 -1.54 -15.54 -1.50
N TYR A 97 -1.35 -14.55 -2.38
CA TYR A 97 -0.05 -14.30 -3.02
C TYR A 97 1.06 -13.98 -2.00
N LEU A 98 0.75 -13.23 -0.94
CA LEU A 98 1.70 -12.94 0.14
C LEU A 98 2.05 -14.18 0.98
N LYS A 99 1.21 -15.21 0.96
CA LYS A 99 1.48 -16.49 1.61
C LYS A 99 2.25 -17.44 0.70
N ASN A 100 1.78 -17.60 -0.53
CA ASN A 100 2.27 -18.56 -1.53
C ASN A 100 2.32 -17.90 -2.91
N PRO A 101 3.37 -17.13 -3.22
CA PRO A 101 3.44 -16.38 -4.48
C PRO A 101 3.68 -17.33 -5.65
N THR A 102 2.99 -17.06 -6.75
CA THR A 102 3.13 -17.81 -8.01
C THR A 102 3.62 -16.90 -9.13
N THR A 103 4.04 -17.48 -10.24
CA THR A 103 4.19 -16.78 -11.51
C THR A 103 2.88 -16.11 -11.93
N TYR A 104 2.96 -15.17 -12.88
CA TYR A 104 1.81 -14.40 -13.35
C TYR A 104 0.72 -15.27 -14.01
N ASP A 105 1.11 -16.40 -14.59
CA ASP A 105 0.22 -17.44 -15.12
C ASP A 105 -0.21 -18.49 -14.07
N GLY A 106 0.30 -18.40 -12.84
CA GLY A 106 -0.09 -19.23 -11.70
C GLY A 106 0.49 -20.65 -11.68
N LEU A 107 1.37 -20.99 -12.63
CA LEU A 107 1.83 -22.37 -12.82
C LEU A 107 2.94 -22.79 -11.84
N GLU A 108 3.81 -21.85 -11.47
CA GLU A 108 4.98 -22.15 -10.66
C GLU A 108 5.00 -21.30 -9.39
N SER A 109 5.39 -21.92 -8.26
CA SER A 109 5.69 -21.17 -7.04
C SER A 109 7.00 -20.40 -7.22
N ILE A 110 7.01 -19.15 -6.77
CA ILE A 110 8.20 -18.28 -6.77
C ILE A 110 8.66 -17.91 -5.37
N ALA A 111 8.23 -18.66 -4.34
CA ALA A 111 8.55 -18.37 -2.94
C ALA A 111 10.06 -18.30 -2.67
N GLU A 112 10.90 -19.05 -3.41
CA GLU A 112 12.36 -19.02 -3.27
C GLU A 112 12.99 -17.69 -3.69
N VAL A 113 12.32 -16.92 -4.55
CA VAL A 113 12.83 -15.66 -5.14
C VAL A 113 11.94 -14.45 -4.85
N HIS A 114 10.81 -14.65 -4.18
CA HIS A 114 9.88 -13.59 -3.79
C HIS A 114 9.50 -13.70 -2.31
N PRO A 115 9.52 -12.59 -1.53
CA PRO A 115 9.10 -12.61 -0.13
C PRO A 115 7.67 -13.14 0.05
N SER A 116 7.51 -14.10 0.96
CA SER A 116 6.22 -14.68 1.34
C SER A 116 6.24 -15.28 2.75
N ILE A 117 5.08 -15.68 3.27
CA ILE A 117 5.02 -16.47 4.51
C ILE A 117 5.69 -17.84 4.32
N ALA A 118 5.49 -18.50 3.17
CA ALA A 118 6.10 -19.79 2.86
C ALA A 118 7.64 -19.75 2.80
N SER A 119 8.22 -18.59 2.50
CA SER A 119 9.67 -18.34 2.42
C SER A 119 10.19 -17.40 3.51
N ALA A 120 9.50 -17.32 4.65
CA ALA A 120 9.89 -16.44 5.75
C ALA A 120 11.23 -16.83 6.41
N ASP A 121 11.70 -18.06 6.20
CA ASP A 121 13.02 -18.52 6.61
C ASP A 121 14.15 -17.79 5.85
N ILE A 122 14.00 -17.57 4.54
CA ILE A 122 14.98 -16.84 3.71
C ILE A 122 14.65 -15.34 3.54
N PHE A 123 13.41 -14.92 3.82
CA PHE A 123 12.99 -13.52 3.86
C PHE A 123 12.56 -13.09 5.27
N PRO A 124 13.51 -12.70 6.16
CA PRO A 124 13.23 -12.44 7.57
C PRO A 124 12.16 -11.37 7.85
N LYS A 125 11.96 -10.42 6.94
CA LYS A 125 10.92 -9.37 7.06
C LYS A 125 9.48 -9.93 7.06
N MET A 126 9.28 -11.16 6.59
CA MET A 126 7.97 -11.79 6.55
C MET A 126 7.62 -12.52 7.86
N ARG A 127 8.61 -12.88 8.69
CA ARG A 127 8.43 -13.72 9.90
C ARG A 127 7.48 -13.12 10.94
N SER A 128 7.41 -11.80 11.01
CA SER A 128 6.61 -11.08 12.01
C SER A 128 5.26 -10.59 11.49
N LEU A 129 4.92 -10.87 10.23
CA LEU A 129 3.66 -10.41 9.65
C LEU A 129 2.53 -11.36 10.03
N SER A 130 1.50 -10.82 10.67
CA SER A 130 0.26 -11.51 11.00
C SER A 130 -0.73 -11.48 9.83
N GLU A 131 -1.82 -12.25 9.93
CA GLU A 131 -2.93 -12.18 8.96
C GLU A 131 -3.50 -10.76 8.79
N GLU A 132 -3.63 -10.01 9.89
CA GLU A 132 -4.08 -8.62 9.87
C GLU A 132 -3.09 -7.70 9.13
N ASP A 133 -1.79 -8.01 9.21
CA ASP A 133 -0.74 -7.29 8.48
C ASP A 133 -0.83 -7.55 6.99
N LEU A 134 -1.04 -8.82 6.58
CA LEU A 134 -1.22 -9.19 5.18
C LEU A 134 -2.48 -8.52 4.61
N PHE A 135 -3.58 -8.53 5.36
CA PHE A 135 -4.81 -7.83 5.00
C PHE A 135 -4.57 -6.33 4.80
N ALA A 136 -3.88 -5.68 5.75
CA ALA A 136 -3.58 -4.25 5.65
C ALA A 136 -2.66 -3.92 4.46
N ILE A 137 -1.66 -4.75 4.17
CA ILE A 137 -0.78 -4.60 3.00
C ILE A 137 -1.59 -4.76 1.71
N ALA A 138 -2.43 -5.78 1.60
CA ALA A 138 -3.30 -5.99 0.45
C ALA A 138 -4.26 -4.80 0.26
N GLY A 139 -4.86 -4.30 1.33
CA GLY A 139 -5.70 -3.11 1.31
C GLY A 139 -4.93 -1.87 0.85
N HIS A 140 -3.67 -1.72 1.26
CA HIS A 140 -2.83 -0.62 0.77
C HIS A 140 -2.63 -0.71 -0.75
N ILE A 141 -2.34 -1.88 -1.30
CA ILE A 141 -2.17 -2.06 -2.75
C ILE A 141 -3.45 -1.67 -3.50
N LEU A 142 -4.61 -2.14 -3.04
CA LEU A 142 -5.89 -1.94 -3.73
C LEU A 142 -6.46 -0.52 -3.59
N ILE A 143 -6.11 0.20 -2.52
CA ILE A 143 -6.58 1.59 -2.32
C ILE A 143 -5.74 2.61 -3.12
N GLN A 144 -4.47 2.31 -3.45
CA GLN A 144 -3.60 3.30 -4.12
C GLN A 144 -4.14 3.80 -5.47
N PRO A 145 -4.68 2.96 -6.37
CA PRO A 145 -5.30 3.45 -7.61
C PRO A 145 -6.42 4.48 -7.37
N GLN A 146 -7.14 4.40 -6.26
CA GLN A 146 -8.22 5.35 -5.93
C GLN A 146 -7.69 6.70 -5.43
N ILE A 147 -6.47 6.74 -4.88
CA ILE A 147 -5.87 7.94 -4.28
C ILE A 147 -4.99 8.70 -5.27
N ILE A 148 -4.17 7.96 -6.02
CA ILE A 148 -3.15 8.55 -6.90
C ILE A 148 -3.30 8.15 -8.38
N SER A 149 -4.36 7.41 -8.72
CA SER A 149 -4.74 7.09 -10.11
C SER A 149 -3.55 6.57 -10.92
N GLU A 150 -3.26 7.18 -12.08
CA GLU A 150 -2.22 6.78 -13.02
C GLU A 150 -0.79 6.83 -12.46
N LYS A 151 -0.57 7.49 -11.31
CA LYS A 151 0.74 7.48 -10.65
C LYS A 151 1.08 6.10 -10.08
N TRP A 152 0.08 5.32 -9.68
CA TRP A 152 0.29 3.97 -9.15
C TRP A 152 0.55 3.00 -10.30
N GLY A 153 1.76 2.43 -10.37
CA GLY A 153 2.20 1.57 -11.47
C GLY A 153 2.73 2.33 -12.70
N GLY A 154 2.41 3.62 -12.86
CA GLY A 154 2.84 4.43 -14.01
C GLY A 154 4.34 4.76 -14.06
N GLY A 155 5.05 4.60 -12.93
CA GLY A 155 6.50 4.82 -12.85
C GLY A 155 6.93 6.25 -13.21
N LYS A 156 8.15 6.38 -13.75
CA LYS A 156 8.83 7.68 -13.93
C LYS A 156 8.09 8.70 -14.81
N ILE A 157 7.10 8.27 -15.61
CA ILE A 157 6.33 9.16 -16.49
C ILE A 157 5.39 10.06 -15.65
N TYR A 158 5.03 9.64 -14.44
CA TYR A 158 4.00 10.29 -13.61
C TYR A 158 4.52 10.80 -12.25
N TYR A 159 5.84 10.90 -12.07
CA TYR A 159 6.46 11.42 -10.83
C TYR A 159 6.29 12.93 -10.69
#